data_AF-A0A653YGF2-F1
#
_entry.id   AF-A0A653YGF2-F1
#
_cell.length_a   1.000
_cell.length_b   1.000
_cell.length_c   1.000
_cell.angle_alpha   90.00
_cell.angle_beta   90.00
_cell.angle_gamma   90.00
#
_symmetry.space_group_name_H-M   'P 1'
#
loop_
_entity.id
_entity.type
_entity.pdbx_description
1 polymer ?
#
loop_
_entity_poly.entity_id
_entity_poly.type
_entity_poly.pdbx_seq_one_letter_code
_entity_poly.pdbx_strand_id
1 'polypeptide(L)'
;MKHQLPAPLVRFHVHMRRDHATQLVTLANALAAQKGRDTRLGEALELALAAGLSNPPADLLELAQDDKSAPHWLQLGPVNRMGGKALTPAELSR
;
A
#
# COMPACT_ATOMS: atom_id res chain seq x y z
N MET A 1 -28.48 -13.85 7.99
CA MET A 1 -27.66 -12.76 7.43
C MET A 1 -26.45 -13.40 6.75
N LYS A 2 -26.28 -13.23 5.44
CA LYS A 2 -25.09 -13.73 4.73
C LYS A 2 -23.92 -12.84 5.14
N HIS A 3 -22.97 -13.36 5.92
CA HIS A 3 -21.71 -12.67 6.12
C HIS A 3 -21.02 -12.58 4.76
N GLN A 4 -20.81 -11.35 4.26
CA GLN A 4 -19.85 -11.13 3.19
C GLN A 4 -18.51 -11.60 3.72
N LEU A 5 -18.03 -12.71 3.19
CA LEU A 5 -16.66 -13.13 3.43
C LEU A 5 -15.77 -12.01 2.88
N PRO A 6 -14.87 -11.42 3.69
CA PRO A 6 -13.93 -10.44 3.18
C PRO A 6 -13.09 -11.09 2.08
N ALA A 7 -12.67 -10.28 1.09
CA ALA A 7 -11.79 -10.74 0.04
C ALA A 7 -10.55 -11.43 0.65
N PRO A 8 -10.05 -12.52 0.05
CA PRO A 8 -8.88 -13.22 0.57
C PRO A 8 -7.66 -12.29 0.59
N LEU A 9 -6.83 -12.44 1.63
CA LEU A 9 -5.59 -11.69 1.76
C LEU A 9 -4.59 -12.14 0.68
N VAL A 10 -4.10 -11.20 -0.12
CA VAL A 10 -3.08 -11.45 -1.15
C VAL A 10 -1.71 -11.04 -0.64
N ARG A 11 -0.68 -11.85 -0.90
CA ARG A 11 0.71 -11.48 -0.62
C ARG A 11 1.21 -10.55 -1.72
N PHE A 12 1.56 -9.32 -1.35
CA PHE A 12 2.10 -8.32 -2.27
C PHE A 12 3.52 -7.92 -1.84
N HIS A 13 4.47 -7.96 -2.78
CA HIS A 13 5.86 -7.56 -2.52
C HIS A 13 5.99 -6.06 -2.74
N VAL A 14 6.18 -5.30 -1.66
CA VAL A 14 6.29 -3.84 -1.68
C VAL A 14 7.69 -3.42 -1.30
N HIS A 15 8.28 -2.55 -2.12
CA HIS A 15 9.44 -1.75 -1.70
C HIS A 15 8.92 -0.47 -1.05
N MET A 16 9.42 -0.16 0.15
CA MET A 16 9.06 1.06 0.85
C MET A 16 10.27 1.67 1.55
N ARG A 17 10.25 2.99 1.70
CA ARG A 17 11.28 3.70 2.47
C ARG A 17 11.18 3.34 3.95
N ARG A 18 12.32 3.40 4.64
CA ARG A 18 12.42 3.07 6.07
C ARG A 18 11.54 3.96 6.95
N ASP A 19 11.46 5.26 6.64
CA ASP A 19 10.63 6.21 7.36
C ASP A 19 9.13 5.89 7.24
N HIS A 20 8.66 5.50 6.05
CA HIS A 20 7.28 5.04 5.88
C HIS A 20 6.99 3.76 6.68
N ALA A 21 7.93 2.81 6.74
CA ALA A 21 7.78 1.62 7.58
C ALA A 21 7.64 2.00 9.06
N THR A 22 8.45 2.95 9.56
CA THR A 22 8.33 3.46 10.93
C THR A 22 6.98 4.12 11.18
N GLN A 23 6.48 4.93 10.24
CA GLN A 23 5.15 5.55 10.35
C GLN A 23 4.04 4.51 10.41
N LEU A 24 4.12 3.43 9.62
CA LEU A 24 3.15 2.33 9.68
C LEU A 24 3.21 1.56 11.00
N VAL A 25 4.39 1.38 11.59
CA VAL A 25 4.52 0.80 12.94
C VAL A 25 3.81 1.68 13.98
N THR A 26 4.04 2.99 13.93
CA THR A 26 3.35 3.95 14.81
C THR A 26 1.83 3.86 14.65
N LEU A 27 1.34 3.81 13.41
CA LEU A 27 -0.08 3.68 13.11
C LEU A 27 -0.65 2.34 13.60
N ALA A 28 0.08 1.23 13.43
CA ALA A 28 -0.32 -0.08 13.93
C ALA A 28 -0.44 -0.10 15.46
N ASN A 29 0.48 0.55 16.18
CA ASN A 29 0.41 0.67 17.63
C ASN A 29 -0.79 1.51 18.08
N ALA A 30 -1.07 2.63 17.40
CA ALA A 30 -2.24 3.45 17.68
C ALA A 30 -3.54 2.67 17.44
N LEU A 31 -3.62 1.91 16.34
CA LEU A 31 -4.74 1.02 16.05
C LEU A 31 -4.89 -0.09 17.08
N ALA A 32 -3.79 -0.68 17.54
CA ALA A 32 -3.81 -1.72 18.56
C ALA A 32 -4.39 -1.18 19.88
N ALA A 33 -3.96 0.02 20.29
CA ALA A 33 -4.51 0.71 21.45
C ALA A 33 -6.01 1.00 21.31
N GLN A 34 -6.46 1.45 20.13
CA GLN A 34 -7.86 1.72 19.86
C GLN A 34 -8.74 0.45 19.83
N LYS A 35 -8.23 -0.65 19.27
CA LYS A 35 -8.97 -1.91 19.14
C LYS A 35 -8.88 -2.80 20.38
N GLY A 36 -7.96 -2.51 21.30
CA GLY A 36 -7.69 -3.36 22.47
C GLY A 36 -7.08 -4.72 22.13
N ARG A 37 -6.44 -4.86 20.96
CA ARG A 37 -5.75 -6.09 20.53
C ARG A 37 -4.57 -5.79 19.63
N ASP A 38 -3.64 -6.74 19.53
CA ASP A 38 -2.53 -6.65 18.58
C ASP A 38 -3.05 -6.45 17.15
N THR A 39 -2.39 -5.53 16.45
CA THR A 39 -2.73 -5.12 15.08
C THR A 39 -1.55 -5.37 14.17
N ARG A 40 -1.81 -5.98 13.01
CA ARG A 40 -0.76 -6.27 12.02
C ARG A 40 -0.40 -4.99 11.25
N LEU A 41 0.85 -4.89 10.77
CA LEU A 41 1.25 -3.83 9.84
C LEU A 41 0.37 -3.76 8.58
N GLY A 42 -0.16 -4.90 8.13
CA GLY A 42 -1.11 -4.93 7.02
C GLY A 42 -2.40 -4.14 7.30
N GLU A 43 -2.94 -4.19 8.52
CA GLU A 43 -4.13 -3.41 8.89
C GLU A 43 -3.83 -1.90 8.93
N ALA A 44 -2.63 -1.52 9.37
CA ALA A 44 -2.19 -0.12 9.34
C ALA A 44 -1.97 0.38 7.91
N LEU A 45 -1.37 -0.45 7.05
CA LEU A 45 -1.20 -0.15 5.64
C LEU A 45 -2.56 -0.01 4.93
N GLU A 46 -3.52 -0.90 5.21
CA GLU A 46 -4.87 -0.82 4.67
C GLU A 46 -5.56 0.50 5.07
N LEU A 47 -5.44 0.92 6.33
CA LEU A 47 -5.97 2.21 6.78
C LEU A 47 -5.30 3.39 6.06
N ALA A 48 -3.97 3.38 5.95
CA ALA A 48 -3.24 4.44 5.25
C ALA A 48 -3.63 4.52 3.78
N LEU A 49 -3.81 3.37 3.11
CA LEU A 49 -4.27 3.31 1.72
C LEU A 49 -5.71 3.80 1.58
N ALA A 50 -6.63 3.41 2.48
CA ALA A 50 -8.01 3.87 2.45
C ALA A 50 -8.10 5.40 2.59
N ALA A 51 -7.29 6.00 3.47
CA ALA A 51 -7.21 7.44 3.66
C ALA A 51 -6.55 8.17 2.47
N GLY A 52 -5.54 7.57 1.83
CA GLY A 52 -4.91 8.15 0.64
C GLY A 52 -5.81 8.05 -0.60
N LEU A 53 -6.36 6.87 -0.86
CA LEU A 53 -7.16 6.55 -2.04
C LEU A 53 -8.61 7.05 -1.96
N SER A 54 -9.04 7.64 -0.84
CA SER A 54 -10.29 8.40 -0.80
C SER A 54 -10.22 9.69 -1.62
N ASN A 55 -9.01 10.15 -1.98
CA ASN A 55 -8.81 11.30 -2.84
C ASN A 55 -8.86 10.91 -4.33
N PRO A 56 -9.29 11.83 -5.22
CA PRO A 56 -9.18 11.64 -6.66
C PRO A 56 -7.75 11.29 -7.09
N PRO A 57 -7.56 10.42 -8.11
CA PRO A 57 -6.22 10.08 -8.59
C PRO A 57 -5.40 11.29 -9.06
N ALA A 58 -6.04 12.33 -9.60
CA ALA A 58 -5.37 13.56 -10.04
C ALA A 58 -4.63 14.23 -8.88
N ASP A 59 -5.31 14.42 -7.75
CA ASP A 59 -4.76 15.07 -6.55
C ASP A 59 -3.59 14.26 -5.97
N LEU A 60 -3.66 12.93 -6.03
CA LEU A 60 -2.56 12.06 -5.61
C LEU A 60 -1.35 12.15 -6.54
N LEU A 61 -1.57 12.32 -7.84
CA LEU A 61 -0.49 12.48 -8.81
C LEU A 61 0.27 13.80 -8.62
N GLU A 62 -0.36 14.84 -8.08
CA GLU A 62 0.32 16.09 -7.73
C GLU A 62 1.35 15.92 -6.61
N LEU A 63 1.22 14.88 -5.78
CA LEU A 63 2.19 14.53 -4.73
C LEU A 63 3.38 13.73 -5.26
N ALA A 64 3.37 13.33 -6.54
CA ALA A 64 4.44 12.55 -7.12
C ALA A 64 5.72 13.38 -7.20
N GLN A 65 6.79 12.84 -6.62
CA GLN A 65 8.13 13.40 -6.78
C GLN A 65 8.69 12.99 -8.14
N ASP A 66 9.41 13.91 -8.79
CA ASP A 66 10.15 13.58 -9.99
C ASP A 66 11.30 12.59 -9.68
N ASP A 67 11.81 11.94 -10.73
CA ASP A 67 12.88 10.96 -10.59
C ASP A 67 14.17 11.54 -9.99
N LYS A 68 14.39 12.86 -10.14
CA LYS A 68 15.54 13.56 -9.56
C LYS A 68 15.42 13.68 -8.04
N SER A 69 14.20 13.90 -7.55
CA SER A 69 13.89 14.05 -6.13
C SER A 69 13.68 12.70 -5.43
N ALA A 70 13.30 11.66 -6.18
CA ALA A 70 13.10 10.30 -5.68
C ALA A 70 13.97 9.24 -6.42
N PRO A 71 15.31 9.38 -6.46
CA PRO A 71 16.18 8.52 -7.27
C PRO A 71 16.23 7.06 -6.80
N HIS A 72 15.75 6.79 -5.58
CA HIS A 72 15.69 5.44 -5.00
C HIS A 72 14.79 4.50 -5.81
N TRP A 73 13.76 5.01 -6.49
CA TRP A 73 12.89 4.17 -7.33
C TRP A 73 13.61 3.65 -8.58
N LEU A 74 14.53 4.42 -9.15
CA LEU A 74 15.34 4.00 -10.31
C LEU A 74 16.29 2.85 -9.97
N GLN A 75 16.65 2.67 -8.70
CA GLN A 75 17.56 1.61 -8.25
C GLN A 75 16.89 0.22 -8.22
N LEU A 76 15.56 0.16 -8.30
CA LEU A 76 14.82 -1.12 -8.25
C LEU A 76 14.82 -1.88 -9.58
N GLY A 77 15.46 -1.34 -10.62
CA GLY A 77 15.52 -1.95 -11.95
C GLY A 77 14.25 -1.71 -12.78
N PRO A 78 14.23 -2.19 -14.03
CA PRO A 78 13.13 -1.92 -14.95
C PRO A 78 11.83 -2.63 -14.52
N VAL A 79 10.71 -1.91 -14.61
CA VAL A 79 9.38 -2.51 -14.42
C VAL A 79 8.98 -3.25 -15.69
N ASN A 80 8.94 -4.58 -15.65
CA ASN A 80 8.42 -5.36 -16.78
C ASN A 80 6.89 -5.23 -16.85
N ARG A 81 6.42 -4.39 -17.76
CA ARG A 81 4.99 -4.22 -18.09
C ARG A 81 4.73 -4.88 -19.44
N MET A 82 4.28 -6.12 -19.44
CA MET A 82 3.92 -6.88 -20.65
C MET A 82 2.88 -6.12 -21.50
N GLY A 83 3.31 -5.24 -22.40
CA GLY A 83 2.43 -4.35 -23.18
C GLY A 83 1.84 -3.18 -22.39
N GLY A 84 2.54 -2.67 -21.36
CA GLY A 84 2.14 -1.45 -20.64
C GLY A 84 1.16 -1.64 -19.48
N LYS A 85 0.68 -2.86 -19.23
CA LYS A 85 -0.16 -3.18 -18.07
C LYS A 85 0.70 -3.51 -16.84
N ALA A 86 0.30 -3.01 -15.67
CA ALA A 86 0.90 -3.43 -14.41
C ALA A 86 0.56 -4.90 -14.15
N LEU A 87 1.57 -5.70 -13.78
CA LEU A 87 1.36 -7.09 -13.38
C LEU A 87 0.74 -7.11 -11.99
N THR A 88 -0.54 -7.46 -11.89
CA THR A 88 -1.20 -7.73 -10.61
C THR A 88 -1.06 -9.22 -10.27
N PRO A 89 -1.04 -9.61 -8.97
CA PRO A 89 -1.23 -10.99 -8.57
C PRO A 89 -2.43 -11.61 -9.29
N ALA A 90 -2.30 -12.86 -9.75
CA ALA A 90 -3.35 -13.54 -10.53
C ALA A 90 -4.69 -13.65 -9.76
N GLU A 91 -4.64 -13.62 -8.44
CA GLU A 91 -5.80 -13.62 -7.54
C GLU A 91 -6.59 -12.30 -7.55
N LEU A 92 -5.96 -11.18 -7.95
CA LEU A 92 -6.64 -9.87 -8.11
C LEU A 92 -7.31 -9.72 -9.48
N SER A 93 -7.02 -10.61 -10.42
CA SER A 93 -7.53 -10.55 -11.81
C SER A 93 -8.69 -11.51 -12.07
N ARG A 94 -9.15 -12.25 -11.05
CA ARG A 94 -10.23 -13.24 -11.13
C ARG A 94 -11.52 -12.73 -10.52
#